data_AF-A0A2V3ZJW0-F1
#
_entry.id   AF-A0A2V3ZJW0-F1
#
_cell.length_a   1.000
_cell.length_b   1.000
_cell.length_c   1.000
_cell.angle_alpha   90.00
_cell.angle_beta   90.00
_cell.angle_gamma   90.00
#
_symmetry.space_group_name_H-M   'P 1'
#
loop_
_entity.id
_entity.type
_entity.pdbx_description
1 polymer ?
#
loop_
_entity_poly.entity_id
_entity_poly.type
_entity_poly.pdbx_seq_one_letter_code
_entity_poly.pdbx_strand_id
1 'polypeptide(L)' 'MRLIVGGLDATVIDINREAAAKLNCHHELKIVPGASHLFEESGKLDVVQKAAADWFTDHMTGAQP' A
#
# COMPACT_ATOMS: atom_id res chain seq x y z
N MET A 1 6.44 -7.11 1.79
CA MET A 1 6.25 -5.69 2.13
C MET A 1 5.22 -5.10 1.18
N ARG A 2 4.27 -4.29 1.64
CA ARG A 2 3.33 -3.60 0.75
C ARG A 2 3.38 -2.09 0.98
N LEU A 3 3.57 -1.34 -0.10
CA LEU A 3 3.52 0.13 -0.14
C LEU A 3 2.16 0.53 -0.71
N ILE A 4 1.38 1.35 -0.02
CA ILE A 4 0.05 1.80 -0.48
C ILE A 4 0.09 3.30 -0.70
N VAL A 5 -0.25 3.76 -1.90
CA VAL A 5 -0.17 5.17 -2.30
C VAL A 5 -1.46 5.65 -2.97
N GLY A 6 -1.80 6.92 -2.78
CA GLY A 6 -2.93 7.55 -3.45
C GLY A 6 -2.65 7.80 -4.93
N GLY A 7 -3.61 7.47 -5.79
CA GLY A 7 -3.48 7.59 -7.25
C GLY A 7 -3.43 9.03 -7.78
N LEU A 8 -3.80 10.01 -6.97
CA LEU A 8 -3.71 11.43 -7.30
C LEU A 8 -2.37 12.05 -6.90
N ASP A 9 -1.52 11.30 -6.18
CA ASP A 9 -0.23 11.79 -5.66
C ASP A 9 0.93 11.26 -6.53
N ALA A 10 1.07 11.85 -7.73
CA ALA A 10 2.08 11.43 -8.71
C ALA A 10 3.52 11.46 -8.15
N THR A 11 3.85 12.49 -7.37
CA THR A 11 5.15 12.63 -6.73
C THR A 11 5.43 11.48 -5.76
N VAL A 12 4.46 11.15 -4.90
CA VAL A 12 4.62 10.04 -3.94
C VAL A 12 4.64 8.69 -4.63
N ILE A 13 3.93 8.52 -5.76
CA ILE A 13 4.03 7.31 -6.59
C ILE A 13 5.47 7.12 -7.07
N ASP A 14 6.10 8.15 -7.65
CA ASP A 14 7.46 8.05 -8.17
C ASP A 14 8.48 7.75 -7.07
N ILE A 15 8.38 8.46 -5.93
CA ILE A 15 9.24 8.20 -4.76
C ILE A 15 9.09 6.75 -4.27
N ASN A 16 7.86 6.22 -4.22
CA ASN A 16 7.62 4.84 -3.78
C ASN A 16 8.07 3.81 -4.82
N ARG A 17 8.00 4.12 -6.12
CA ARG A 17 8.59 3.27 -7.17
C ARG A 17 10.11 3.18 -7.04
N GLU A 18 10.76 4.31 -6.79
CA GLU A 18 12.20 4.32 -6.53
C GLU A 18 12.58 3.58 -5.25
N ALA A 19 11.79 3.75 -4.18
CA ALA A 19 12.00 3.02 -2.94
C ALA A 19 11.83 1.51 -3.15
N ALA A 20 10.77 1.09 -3.85
CA ALA A 20 10.52 -0.31 -4.20
C ALA A 20 11.71 -0.91 -4.98
N ALA A 21 12.23 -0.19 -5.98
CA ALA A 21 13.39 -0.64 -6.77
C ALA A 21 14.66 -0.85 -5.93
N LYS A 22 14.76 -0.24 -4.73
CA LYS A 22 15.89 -0.38 -3.81
C LYS A 22 15.69 -1.49 -2.76
N LEU A 23 14.50 -2.09 -2.66
CA LEU A 23 14.19 -3.13 -1.67
C LEU A 23 14.67 -4.51 -2.15
N ASN A 24 15.50 -5.17 -1.34
CA ASN A 24 16.01 -6.54 -1.59
C ASN A 24 15.09 -7.64 -1.04
N CYS A 25 13.79 -7.39 -0.95
CA CYS A 25 12.80 -8.34 -0.41
C CYS A 25 11.55 -8.38 -1.27
N HIS A 26 10.69 -9.39 -1.05
CA HIS A 26 9.40 -9.42 -1.73
C HIS A 26 8.56 -8.20 -1.36
N HIS A 27 8.22 -7.39 -2.37
CA HIS A 27 7.49 -6.16 -2.18
C HIS A 27 6.47 -5.91 -3.29
N GLU A 28 5.44 -5.14 -2.96
CA GLU A 28 4.37 -4.74 -3.87
C GLU A 28 4.04 -3.26 -3.67
N LEU A 29 3.85 -2.51 -4.77
CA LEU A 29 3.31 -1.16 -4.75
C LEU A 29 1.84 -1.17 -5.19
N LYS A 30 0.94 -0.84 -4.27
CA LYS A 30 -0.50 -0.73 -4.48
C LYS A 30 -0.91 0.73 -4.64
N ILE A 31 -1.42 1.08 -5.82
CA ILE A 31 -1.97 2.41 -6.10
C ILE A 31 -3.48 2.39 -5.91
N VAL A 32 -4.03 3.34 -5.15
CA VAL A 32 -5.47 3.51 -4.92
C VAL A 32 -6.02 4.59 -5.87
N PRO A 33 -6.77 4.22 -6.94
CA PRO A 33 -7.23 5.19 -7.93
C PRO A 33 -8.11 6.27 -7.31
N GLY A 34 -7.88 7.54 -7.66
CA GLY A 34 -8.69 8.67 -7.20
C GLY A 34 -8.58 8.97 -5.70
N ALA A 35 -7.53 8.47 -5.04
CA ALA A 35 -7.20 8.86 -3.67
C ALA A 35 -6.09 9.91 -3.64
N SER A 36 -6.24 10.94 -2.82
CA SER A 36 -5.18 11.87 -2.45
C SER A 36 -4.25 11.28 -1.39
N HIS A 37 -3.28 12.07 -0.95
CA HIS A 37 -2.26 11.69 0.02
C HIS A 37 -2.83 11.07 1.32
N LEU A 38 -3.95 11.62 1.80
CA LEU A 38 -4.58 11.23 3.06
C LEU A 38 -5.72 10.21 2.89
N PHE A 39 -6.05 9.84 1.65
CA PHE A 39 -7.15 8.92 1.33
C PHE A 39 -8.51 9.37 1.91
N GLU A 40 -8.76 10.67 2.03
CA GLU A 40 -9.99 11.22 2.62
C GLU A 40 -11.23 11.05 1.73
N GLU A 41 -11.05 10.74 0.45
CA GLU A 41 -12.17 10.51 -0.45
C GLU A 41 -12.98 9.29 -0.01
N SER A 42 -14.29 9.35 -0.26
CA SER A 42 -15.22 8.30 0.15
C SER A 42 -14.77 6.91 -0.31
N GLY A 43 -14.66 5.99 0.64
CA GLY A 43 -14.27 4.60 0.40
C GLY A 43 -12.76 4.35 0.24
N LYS A 44 -11.89 5.37 0.21
CA LYS A 44 -10.45 5.15 -0.01
C LYS A 44 -9.76 4.59 1.22
N LEU A 45 -10.10 5.07 2.41
CA LEU A 45 -9.61 4.48 3.66
C LEU A 45 -10.02 3.00 3.78
N ASP A 46 -11.24 2.62 3.39
CA ASP A 46 -11.68 1.22 3.43
C ASP A 46 -10.83 0.33 2.50
N VAL A 47 -10.46 0.85 1.32
CA VAL A 47 -9.56 0.16 0.38
C VAL A 47 -8.17 -0.02 0.98
N VAL A 48 -7.63 1.02 1.64
CA VAL A 48 -6.32 0.95 2.31
C VAL A 48 -6.36 -0.05 3.47
N GLN A 49 -7.39 0.01 4.31
CA GLN A 49 -7.58 -0.90 5.45
C GLN A 49 -7.63 -2.35 5.00
N LYS A 50 -8.45 -2.65 3.97
CA LYS A 50 -8.53 -3.99 3.41
C LYS A 50 -7.19 -4.45 2.84
N ALA A 51 -6.54 -3.61 2.04
CA ALA A 51 -5.25 -3.96 1.45
C ALA A 51 -4.15 -4.21 2.50
N ALA A 52 -4.18 -3.49 3.61
CA ALA A 52 -3.27 -3.71 4.73
C ALA A 52 -3.60 -5.00 5.49
N ALA A 53 -4.88 -5.23 5.81
CA ALA A 53 -5.34 -6.44 6.49
C ALA A 53 -4.97 -7.70 5.69
N ASP A 54 -5.28 -7.72 4.39
CA ASP A 54 -4.94 -8.83 3.49
C ASP A 54 -3.43 -9.11 3.50
N TRP A 55 -2.58 -8.07 3.50
CA TRP A 55 -1.13 -8.26 3.55
C TRP A 55 -0.68 -8.94 4.84
N PHE A 56 -1.20 -8.50 5.98
CA PHE A 56 -0.87 -9.10 7.27
C PHE A 56 -1.39 -10.53 7.39
N THR A 57 -2.62 -10.80 6.96
CA THR A 57 -3.18 -12.15 6.94
C THR A 57 -2.34 -13.11 6.11
N ASP A 58 -1.86 -12.68 4.94
CA ASP A 58 -1.07 -13.52 4.05
C ASP A 58 0.38 -13.75 4.54
N HIS A 59 0.95 -12.80 5.29
CA HIS A 59 2.40 -12.78 5.59
C HIS A 59 2.75 -12.94 7.07
N MET A 60 1.78 -12.85 7.99
CA MET A 60 1.99 -13.02 9.43
C MET A 60 1.44 -14.33 9.99
N THR A 61 1.27 -15.36 9.15
CA THR A 61 0.97 -16.73 9.59
C THR A 61 2.18 -17.39 10.27
N GLY A 62 2.61 -16.80 11.38
CA GLY A 62 3.57 -17.32 12.36
C GLY A 62 3.07 -17.14 13.80
N ALA A 63 1.97 -16.42 14.02
CA ALA A 63 1.20 -16.54 15.25
C ALA A 63 0.35 -17.80 15.19
N GLN A 64 0.95 -18.96 15.51
CA GLN A 64 0.17 -20.04 16.09
C GLN A 64 -0.50 -19.51 17.38
N PRO A 65 -1.73 -19.98 17.68
CA PRO A 65 -2.61 -19.41 18.70
C PRO A 65 -1.98 -19.24 20.08
#